data_AF-A0A6J5UG33-F1
#
_entry.id   AF-A0A6J5UG33-F1
#
_cell.length_a   1.000
_cell.length_b   1.000
_cell.length_c   1.000
_cell.angle_alpha   90.00
_cell.angle_beta   90.00
_cell.angle_gamma   90.00
#
_symmetry.space_group_name_H-M   'P 1'
#
loop_
_entity.id
_entity.type
_entity.pdbx_description
1 polymer ?
#
loop_
_entity_poly.entity_id
_entity_poly.type
_entity_poly.pdbx_seq_one_letter_code
_entity_poly.pdbx_strand_id
1 'polypeptide(L)'
;MSLMPLAFPTWALTFPKIYTLGPLHALLNSQIGDMSRGLASHGSLWKSDLNCMTWLDSQPFKSVIYVSFGTLVHLTRAQVIEFWYGLVNSGTPVLVGS
;
A
#
# COMPACT_ATOMS: atom_id res chain seq x y z
N MET A 1 45.40 15.05 -2.15
CA MET A 1 44.03 15.15 -1.61
C MET A 1 43.42 13.76 -1.58
N SER A 2 43.22 13.26 -0.37
CA SER A 2 42.48 12.05 -0.04
C SER A 2 40.99 12.24 -0.35
N LEU A 3 40.31 11.18 -0.79
CA LEU A 3 38.98 10.80 -0.28
C LEU A 3 38.70 9.33 -0.61
N MET A 4 39.15 8.50 0.34
CA MET A 4 38.73 7.15 0.74
C MET A 4 37.69 6.40 -0.13
N PRO A 5 38.03 5.20 -0.65
CA PRO A 5 37.04 4.16 -0.90
C PRO A 5 36.80 3.33 0.37
N LEU A 6 35.63 2.69 0.45
CA LEU A 6 35.24 1.60 1.36
C LEU A 6 34.60 2.01 2.71
N ALA A 7 33.27 2.11 2.67
CA ALA A 7 32.42 1.58 3.74
C ALA A 7 31.38 0.66 3.11
N PHE A 8 31.82 -0.51 2.61
CA PHE A 8 30.89 -1.61 2.47
C PHE A 8 30.41 -1.97 3.88
N PRO A 9 29.10 -1.93 4.17
CA PRO A 9 28.61 -2.26 5.50
C PRO A 9 28.98 -3.70 5.84
N THR A 10 29.64 -3.91 6.99
CA THR A 10 30.10 -5.20 7.50
C THR A 10 28.98 -6.24 7.71
N TRP A 11 27.70 -5.83 7.70
CA TRP A 11 26.55 -6.75 7.76
C TRP A 11 26.44 -7.65 6.52
N ALA A 12 27.02 -7.26 5.39
CA ALA A 12 26.96 -8.02 4.13
C ALA A 12 27.74 -9.35 4.20
N LEU A 13 28.64 -9.52 5.17
CA LEU A 13 29.42 -10.74 5.35
C LEU A 13 28.77 -11.75 6.32
N THR A 14 27.67 -11.39 6.99
CA THR A 14 27.03 -12.22 8.02
C THR A 14 25.88 -13.08 7.48
N PHE A 15 25.38 -12.80 6.28
CA PHE A 15 24.28 -13.55 5.66
C PHE A 15 24.76 -14.21 4.35
N PRO A 16 25.16 -15.49 4.38
CA PRO A 16 25.53 -16.18 3.17
C PRO A 16 24.23 -16.44 2.39
N LYS A 17 24.04 -15.69 1.30
CA LYS A 17 22.98 -15.83 0.29
C LYS A 17 21.64 -15.15 0.63
N ILE A 18 21.45 -13.95 0.06
CA ILE A 18 20.18 -13.21 0.06
C ILE A 18 19.42 -13.59 -1.21
N TYR A 19 18.21 -14.12 -1.08
CA TYR A 19 17.30 -14.39 -2.19
C TYR A 19 16.18 -13.36 -2.19
N THR A 20 16.12 -12.52 -3.22
CA THR A 20 15.01 -11.59 -3.39
C THR A 20 13.81 -12.35 -3.97
N LEU A 21 12.84 -12.69 -3.13
CA LEU A 21 11.60 -13.37 -3.55
C LEU A 21 10.62 -12.47 -4.32
N GLY A 22 11.03 -11.23 -4.62
CA GLY A 22 10.20 -10.23 -5.29
C GLY A 22 9.01 -9.78 -4.43
N PRO A 23 8.20 -8.83 -4.93
CA PRO A 23 6.95 -8.47 -4.27
C PRO A 23 6.01 -9.69 -4.30
N LEU A 24 5.90 -10.38 -3.16
CA LEU A 24 5.06 -11.58 -2.99
C LEU A 24 3.63 -11.38 -3.51
N HIS A 25 3.10 -10.16 -3.35
CA HIS A 25 1.79 -9.77 -3.86
C HIS A 25 1.65 -9.89 -5.38
N ALA A 26 2.70 -9.52 -6.14
CA ALA A 26 2.68 -9.63 -7.60
C ALA A 26 2.81 -11.09 -8.07
N LEU A 27 3.60 -11.90 -7.35
CA LEU A 27 3.79 -13.33 -7.64
C LEU A 27 2.51 -14.14 -7.38
N LEU A 28 1.80 -13.84 -6.29
CA LEU A 28 0.51 -14.46 -6.00
C LEU A 28 -0.52 -14.09 -7.08
N ASN A 29 -0.59 -12.82 -7.49
CA ASN A 29 -1.58 -12.37 -8.48
C ASN A 29 -1.35 -12.98 -9.89
N SER A 30 -0.09 -13.26 -10.28
CA SER A 30 0.21 -13.93 -11.55
C SER A 30 -0.05 -15.45 -11.52
N GLN A 31 0.06 -16.10 -10.36
CA GLN A 31 -0.28 -17.52 -10.15
C GLN A 31 -1.79 -17.76 -9.96
N ILE A 32 -2.52 -16.76 -9.46
CA ILE A 32 -3.97 -16.83 -9.15
C ILE A 32 -4.87 -16.77 -10.38
N GLY A 33 -4.32 -16.50 -11.57
CA GLY A 33 -5.04 -16.62 -12.85
C GLY A 33 -5.66 -18.01 -13.07
N ASP A 34 -5.02 -19.07 -12.56
CA ASP A 34 -5.50 -20.46 -12.72
C ASP A 34 -6.20 -21.04 -11.49
N MET A 35 -5.93 -20.52 -10.28
CA MET A 35 -6.50 -21.03 -9.01
C MET A 35 -7.36 -19.96 -8.32
N SER A 36 -8.20 -19.30 -9.11
CA SER A 36 -9.11 -18.26 -8.64
C SER A 36 -10.07 -18.81 -7.57
N ARG A 37 -10.36 -17.98 -6.57
CA ARG A 37 -11.44 -18.08 -5.54
C ARG A 37 -11.07 -18.60 -4.15
N GLY A 38 -9.98 -19.35 -3.96
CA GLY A 38 -9.64 -19.89 -2.62
C GLY A 38 -8.74 -18.99 -1.76
N LEU A 39 -7.61 -18.54 -2.32
CA LEU A 39 -6.54 -17.90 -1.55
C LEU A 39 -6.52 -16.36 -1.62
N ALA A 40 -7.17 -15.74 -2.60
CA ALA A 40 -7.28 -14.28 -2.68
C ALA A 40 -8.02 -13.67 -1.48
N SER A 41 -8.75 -14.48 -0.71
CA SER A 41 -9.40 -14.12 0.55
C SER A 41 -8.45 -14.04 1.75
N HIS A 42 -7.19 -14.48 1.63
CA HIS A 42 -6.26 -14.58 2.77
C HIS A 42 -5.23 -13.44 2.84
N GLY A 43 -5.29 -12.43 1.96
CA GLY A 43 -4.50 -11.20 2.06
C GLY A 43 -5.26 -10.03 2.68
N SER A 44 -6.59 -10.09 2.70
CA SER A 44 -7.46 -9.14 3.37
C SER A 44 -8.11 -9.84 4.56
N LEU A 45 -7.58 -9.62 5.77
CA LEU A 45 -8.23 -10.05 7.01
C LEU A 45 -9.59 -9.36 7.23
N TRP A 46 -9.98 -8.45 6.36
CA TRP A 46 -11.27 -7.80 6.34
C TRP A 46 -12.06 -8.21 5.09
N LYS A 47 -13.34 -8.47 5.30
CA LYS A 47 -14.33 -8.64 4.25
C LYS A 47 -14.28 -7.35 3.43
N SER A 48 -13.68 -7.35 2.24
CA SER A 48 -13.73 -6.18 1.35
C SER A 48 -15.18 -5.75 1.27
N ASP A 49 -15.50 -4.58 1.83
CA ASP A 49 -16.86 -4.10 1.87
C ASP A 49 -17.34 -3.97 0.43
N LEU A 50 -18.18 -4.92 -0.01
CA LEU A 50 -18.64 -4.96 -1.40
C LEU A 50 -19.29 -3.62 -1.81
N ASN A 51 -19.83 -2.90 -0.83
CA ASN A 51 -20.41 -1.57 -0.95
C ASN A 51 -19.38 -0.48 -1.29
N CYS A 52 -18.14 -0.56 -0.80
CA CYS A 52 -17.11 0.42 -1.14
C CYS A 52 -16.59 0.21 -2.57
N MET A 53 -16.51 -1.05 -3.00
CA MET A 53 -16.15 -1.40 -4.37
C MET A 53 -17.24 -1.00 -5.37
N THR A 54 -18.51 -1.26 -5.07
CA THR A 54 -19.62 -0.83 -5.95
C THR A 54 -19.74 0.69 -6.04
N TRP A 55 -19.47 1.41 -4.94
CA TRP A 55 -19.36 2.87 -4.97
C TRP A 55 -18.17 3.32 -5.84
N LEU A 56 -17.00 2.70 -5.69
CA LEU A 56 -15.81 3.03 -6.47
C LEU A 56 -16.03 2.80 -7.97
N ASP A 57 -16.68 1.70 -8.34
CA ASP A 57 -17.00 1.34 -9.73
C ASP A 57 -17.97 2.35 -10.38
N SER A 58 -18.76 3.07 -9.58
CA SER A 58 -19.68 4.12 -10.08
C SER A 58 -18.99 5.44 -10.41
N GLN A 59 -17.75 5.63 -9.98
CA GLN A 59 -17.01 6.89 -10.18
C GLN A 59 -16.31 6.91 -11.55
N PRO A 60 -16.11 8.10 -12.16
CA PRO A 60 -15.34 8.21 -13.40
C PRO A 60 -13.92 7.64 -13.28
N PHE A 61 -13.37 7.15 -14.39
CA PHE A 61 -12.03 6.58 -14.41
C PHE A 61 -10.98 7.58 -13.90
N LYS A 62 -10.11 7.15 -12.98
CA LYS A 62 -9.05 7.97 -12.36
C LYS A 62 -9.55 9.26 -11.67
N SER A 63 -10.79 9.29 -11.20
CA SER A 63 -11.38 10.46 -10.51
C SER A 63 -11.35 10.39 -8.98
N VAL A 64 -11.05 9.23 -8.41
CA VAL A 64 -11.10 8.99 -6.96
C VAL A 64 -9.71 9.02 -6.36
N ILE A 65 -9.57 9.72 -5.24
CA ILE A 65 -8.35 9.70 -4.43
C ILE A 65 -8.49 8.64 -3.34
N TYR A 66 -7.52 7.73 -3.24
CA TYR A 66 -7.43 6.78 -2.13
C TYR A 66 -6.44 7.27 -1.08
N VAL A 67 -6.88 7.29 0.18
CA VAL A 67 -6.03 7.67 1.32
C VAL A 67 -6.02 6.55 2.34
N SER A 68 -4.83 6.06 2.69
CA SER A 68 -4.61 5.16 3.82
C SER A 68 -3.28 5.51 4.47
N PHE A 69 -3.29 5.62 5.80
CA PHE A 69 -2.09 5.94 6.58
C PHE A 69 -1.30 4.69 6.99
N GLY A 70 -1.84 3.49 6.72
CA GLY A 70 -1.26 2.24 7.18
C GLY A 70 -1.26 2.12 8.71
N THR A 71 -0.81 0.98 9.21
CA THR A 71 -0.90 0.63 10.64
C THR A 71 0.14 1.30 11.53
N LEU A 72 1.17 1.92 10.95
CA LEU A 72 2.32 2.45 11.69
C LEU A 72 2.24 3.97 11.93
N VAL A 73 1.42 4.68 11.15
CA VAL A 73 1.40 6.14 11.18
C VAL A 73 0.43 6.63 12.27
N HIS A 74 0.95 7.35 13.24
CA HIS A 74 0.16 8.09 14.23
C HIS A 74 0.04 9.56 13.79
N LEU A 75 -1.09 9.93 13.21
CA LEU A 75 -1.41 11.34 12.98
C LEU A 75 -2.12 11.94 14.19
N THR A 76 -1.75 13.17 14.55
CA THR A 76 -2.50 13.92 15.55
C THR A 76 -3.86 14.34 14.99
N ARG A 77 -4.85 14.54 15.87
CA ARG A 77 -6.20 14.98 15.47
C ARG A 77 -6.17 16.27 14.65
N ALA A 78 -5.31 17.21 14.99
CA ALA A 78 -5.16 18.47 14.27
C ALA A 78 -4.67 18.25 12.82
N GLN A 79 -3.67 17.38 12.62
CA GLN A 79 -3.14 17.07 11.29
C GLN A 79 -4.19 16.37 10.41
N VAL A 80 -5.00 15.48 10.99
CA VAL A 80 -6.10 14.83 10.28
C VAL A 80 -7.16 15.86 9.85
N ILE A 81 -7.50 16.83 10.71
CA ILE A 81 -8.48 17.88 10.39
C ILE A 81 -7.99 18.78 9.25
N GLU A 82 -6.75 19.25 9.31
CA GLU A 82 -6.16 20.08 8.24
C GLU A 82 -6.09 19.33 6.91
N PHE A 83 -5.70 18.05 6.96
CA PHE A 83 -5.70 17.19 5.79
C PHE A 83 -7.11 17.02 5.20
N TRP A 84 -8.12 16.77 6.04
CA TRP A 84 -9.51 16.70 5.61
C TRP A 84 -10.02 18.01 5.02
N TYR A 85 -9.60 19.14 5.56
CA TYR A 85 -10.00 20.45 5.06
C TYR A 85 -9.49 20.67 3.62
N GLY A 86 -8.21 20.37 3.38
CA GLY A 86 -7.64 20.41 2.02
C GLY A 86 -8.31 19.46 1.05
N LEU A 87 -8.71 18.28 1.54
CA LEU A 87 -9.36 17.23 0.77
C LEU A 87 -10.82 17.56 0.39
N VAL A 88 -11.58 18.15 1.31
CA VAL A 88 -12.96 18.60 1.02
C VAL A 88 -12.94 19.76 0.02
N ASN A 89 -11.95 20.64 0.12
CA ASN A 89 -11.81 21.78 -0.77
C ASN A 89 -11.39 21.39 -2.21
N SER A 90 -10.87 20.18 -2.45
CA SER A 90 -10.49 19.75 -3.80
C SER A 90 -11.68 19.35 -4.67
N GLY A 91 -12.86 19.16 -4.09
CA GLY A 91 -14.09 18.81 -4.83
C GLY A 91 -14.06 17.42 -5.50
N THR A 92 -13.06 16.60 -5.17
CA THR A 92 -12.88 15.25 -5.73
C THR A 92 -13.44 14.19 -4.79
N PRO A 93 -14.07 13.12 -5.31
CA PRO A 93 -14.48 11.98 -4.48
C PRO A 93 -13.27 11.31 -3.84
N VAL A 94 -13.37 10.97 -2.55
CA VAL A 94 -12.26 10.39 -1.79
C VAL A 94 -12.71 9.13 -1.05
N LEU A 95 -11.89 8.09 -1.16
CA LEU A 95 -12.04 6.84 -0.42
C LEU A 95 -10.98 6.77 0.66
N VAL A 96 -11.40 6.69 1.92
CA VAL A 96 -10.50 6.57 3.07
C VAL A 96 -10.51 5.13 3.57
N GLY A 97 -9.33 4.51 3.58
CA GLY A 97 -9.12 3.19 4.18
C GLY A 97 -8.84 3.30 5.68
N SER A 98 -9.50 2.44 6.46
CA SER A 98 -9.21 2.24 7.89
C SER A 98 -7.86 1.56 8.13
#